data_AF-A0A8S3EHP2-F1
#
_entry.id   AF-A0A8S3EHP2-F1
#
_cell.length_a   1.000
_cell.length_b   1.000
_cell.length_c   1.000
_cell.angle_alpha   90.00
_cell.angle_beta   90.00
_cell.angle_gamma   90.00
#
_symmetry.space_group_name_H-M   'P 1'
#
loop_
_entity.id
_entity.type
_entity.pdbx_description
1 polymer ?
#
loop_
_entity_poly.entity_id
_entity_poly.type
_entity_poly.pdbx_seq_one_letter_code
_entity_poly.pdbx_strand_id
1 'polypeptide(L)'
;MEALQKPNETYHLMPLKQLQEYYQSIGLDIYAYFNDILNTNSIKLNGNDQVIVLSFELVFNISNILTNYLLASTKSYVVIDHLLFSFVFNKILHLSSSFEKAMIPLKKALYGVDSSVERWDYCIRKTDDAFGFALSALYLRTTFDEDDRLKANELVENIRLSFEENLDKLQWIDGPTKKEAKKKLKKINQKIGYPDFIKNQTYLNERFEENLDKLQWIDGPTKKEAKKKLKKINQKIGYPDFIKNQTYLNERYGGYTIIENEYFNNEIKVSMREQRRTILKYRKKVDASEWRMTPLMVNAYYSPPANEIVFPAGILQPPFFHKDLPLAINYGAIGSVIGHEITHGFDNQGREFDADGNMISWWTNSALNNFEEKTKCFIQQYSNFTIDGQNINGQRTL
;
A
#
# COMPACT_ATOMS: atom_id res chain seq x y z
N MET A 1 -18.84 -10.13 6.90
CA MET A 1 -17.62 -9.29 7.08
C MET A 1 -16.37 -10.14 7.25
N GLU A 2 -16.41 -11.24 8.02
CA GLU A 2 -15.25 -12.14 8.19
C GLU A 2 -14.75 -12.77 6.88
N ALA A 3 -15.66 -13.13 5.96
CA ALA A 3 -15.28 -13.61 4.63
C ALA A 3 -14.39 -12.61 3.85
N LEU A 4 -14.50 -11.30 4.11
CA LEU A 4 -13.66 -10.28 3.46
C LEU A 4 -12.19 -10.34 3.91
N GLN A 5 -11.88 -11.04 5.00
CA GLN A 5 -10.52 -11.25 5.51
C GLN A 5 -9.90 -12.55 5.00
N LYS A 6 -10.58 -13.27 4.11
CA LYS A 6 -10.10 -14.53 3.54
C LYS A 6 -9.92 -14.36 2.03
N PRO A 7 -8.69 -14.18 1.55
CA PRO A 7 -8.43 -13.87 0.14
C PRO A 7 -9.03 -14.92 -0.83
N ASN A 8 -8.98 -16.20 -0.44
CA ASN A 8 -9.56 -17.29 -1.22
C ASN A 8 -11.10 -17.26 -1.28
N GLU A 9 -11.78 -16.77 -0.25
CA GLU A 9 -13.24 -16.61 -0.22
C GLU A 9 -13.73 -15.31 -0.89
N THR A 10 -12.82 -14.42 -1.30
CA THR A 10 -13.15 -13.16 -2.00
C THR A 10 -12.69 -13.13 -3.44
N TYR A 11 -11.94 -14.14 -3.89
CA TYR A 11 -11.44 -14.20 -5.26
C TYR A 11 -12.43 -14.97 -6.15
N HIS A 12 -13.47 -14.29 -6.62
CA HIS A 12 -14.40 -14.88 -7.60
C HIS A 12 -14.20 -14.26 -8.98
N LEU A 13 -13.41 -14.93 -9.81
CA LEU A 13 -13.20 -14.50 -11.20
C LEU A 13 -14.44 -14.82 -12.04
N MET A 14 -14.99 -13.83 -12.72
CA MET A 14 -16.10 -14.02 -13.65
C MET A 14 -15.98 -13.15 -14.90
N PRO A 15 -16.45 -13.63 -16.07
CA PRO A 15 -16.64 -12.78 -17.25
C PRO A 15 -17.61 -11.64 -16.96
N LEU A 16 -17.34 -10.45 -17.52
CA LEU A 16 -18.25 -9.29 -17.43
C LEU A 16 -19.68 -9.61 -17.90
N LYS A 17 -19.84 -10.51 -18.88
CA LYS A 17 -21.17 -10.93 -19.35
C LYS A 17 -22.02 -11.60 -18.28
N GLN A 18 -21.42 -12.34 -17.37
CA GLN A 18 -22.15 -12.93 -16.26
C GLN A 18 -22.50 -11.86 -15.22
N LEU A 19 -21.66 -10.83 -15.04
CA LEU A 19 -21.98 -9.73 -14.12
C LEU A 19 -23.16 -8.88 -14.65
N GLN A 20 -23.24 -8.69 -15.96
CA GLN A 20 -24.35 -8.00 -16.62
C GLN A 20 -25.72 -8.64 -16.32
N GLU A 21 -25.79 -9.98 -16.20
CA GLU A 21 -27.04 -10.70 -15.92
C GLU A 21 -27.72 -10.22 -14.64
N TYR A 22 -26.93 -9.87 -13.60
CA TYR A 22 -27.47 -9.35 -12.34
C TYR A 22 -28.20 -8.02 -12.48
N TYR A 23 -27.85 -7.17 -13.45
CA TYR A 23 -28.39 -5.82 -13.55
C TYR A 23 -29.28 -5.61 -14.79
N GLN A 24 -29.54 -6.68 -15.55
CA GLN A 24 -30.35 -6.63 -16.76
C GLN A 24 -31.82 -6.25 -16.46
N SER A 25 -32.36 -6.67 -15.32
CA SER A 25 -33.74 -6.37 -14.89
C SER A 25 -34.03 -4.87 -14.75
N ILE A 26 -33.01 -4.08 -14.41
CA ILE A 26 -33.10 -2.62 -14.25
C ILE A 26 -32.60 -1.85 -15.47
N GLY A 27 -32.27 -2.55 -16.56
CA GLY A 27 -31.76 -1.93 -17.79
C GLY A 27 -30.39 -1.28 -17.66
N LEU A 28 -29.62 -1.59 -16.60
CA LEU A 28 -28.27 -1.07 -16.42
C LEU A 28 -27.29 -1.86 -17.29
N ASP A 29 -26.77 -1.20 -18.32
CA ASP A 29 -25.69 -1.73 -19.16
C ASP A 29 -24.34 -1.55 -18.44
N ILE A 30 -23.85 -2.64 -17.85
CA ILE A 30 -22.58 -2.71 -17.13
C ILE A 30 -21.40 -2.46 -18.07
N TYR A 31 -21.49 -2.86 -19.35
CA TYR A 31 -20.43 -2.60 -20.31
C TYR A 31 -20.36 -1.12 -20.65
N ALA A 32 -21.51 -0.48 -20.92
CA ALA A 32 -21.58 0.94 -21.16
C ALA A 32 -21.09 1.72 -19.93
N TYR A 33 -21.56 1.35 -18.74
CA TYR A 33 -21.15 1.95 -17.47
C TYR A 33 -19.64 1.88 -17.24
N PHE A 34 -19.03 0.70 -17.37
CA PHE A 34 -17.58 0.60 -17.19
C PHE A 34 -16.82 1.30 -18.32
N ASN A 35 -17.22 1.16 -19.59
CA ASN A 35 -16.53 1.86 -20.68
C ASN A 35 -16.64 3.40 -20.55
N ASP A 36 -17.75 3.91 -20.01
CA ASP A 36 -17.92 5.34 -19.68
C ASP A 36 -17.01 5.77 -18.53
N ILE A 37 -16.92 4.98 -17.45
CA ILE A 37 -15.95 5.24 -16.37
C ILE A 37 -14.51 5.22 -16.87
N LEU A 38 -14.18 4.25 -17.74
CA LEU A 38 -12.83 4.14 -18.28
C LEU A 38 -12.47 5.35 -19.16
N ASN A 39 -13.47 5.94 -19.83
CA ASN A 39 -13.39 7.12 -20.70
C ASN A 39 -12.05 7.25 -21.46
N THR A 40 -11.66 6.16 -22.11
CA THR A 40 -10.38 6.10 -22.83
C THR A 40 -10.52 5.35 -24.14
N ASN A 41 -10.02 5.96 -25.21
CA ASN A 41 -10.01 5.33 -26.53
C ASN A 41 -9.09 4.10 -26.61
N SER A 42 -8.16 3.95 -25.65
CA SER A 42 -7.16 2.87 -25.65
C SER A 42 -7.64 1.56 -25.01
N ILE A 43 -8.70 1.58 -24.20
CA ILE A 43 -9.21 0.41 -23.48
C ILE A 43 -10.71 0.34 -23.69
N LYS A 44 -11.15 -0.72 -24.37
CA LYS A 44 -12.57 -1.05 -24.53
C LYS A 44 -12.83 -2.42 -23.94
N LEU A 45 -13.70 -2.47 -22.94
CA LEU A 45 -14.16 -3.70 -22.31
C LEU A 45 -15.27 -4.35 -23.13
N ASN A 46 -15.27 -5.68 -23.15
CA ASN A 46 -16.29 -6.53 -23.75
C ASN A 46 -16.70 -7.65 -22.77
N GLY A 47 -17.72 -8.43 -23.13
CA GLY A 47 -18.28 -9.46 -22.25
C GLY A 47 -17.34 -10.58 -21.82
N ASN A 48 -16.20 -10.78 -22.49
CA ASN A 48 -15.20 -11.79 -22.13
C ASN A 48 -14.12 -11.27 -21.17
N ASP A 49 -13.97 -9.95 -21.01
CA ASP A 49 -13.05 -9.40 -20.02
C ASP A 49 -13.45 -9.89 -18.61
N GLN A 50 -12.46 -10.27 -17.81
CA GLN A 50 -12.67 -10.86 -16.49
C GLN A 50 -12.69 -9.79 -15.40
N VAL A 51 -13.53 -9.99 -14.39
CA VAL A 51 -13.56 -9.19 -13.16
C VAL A 51 -13.47 -10.11 -11.95
N ILE A 52 -12.91 -9.58 -10.86
CA ILE A 52 -12.93 -10.26 -9.56
C ILE A 52 -14.11 -9.68 -8.77
N VAL A 53 -15.07 -10.52 -8.42
CA VAL A 53 -16.19 -10.17 -7.55
C VAL A 53 -15.89 -10.60 -6.13
N LEU A 54 -15.78 -9.61 -5.22
CA LEU A 54 -15.43 -9.88 -3.82
C LEU A 54 -16.53 -10.62 -3.05
N SER A 55 -17.79 -10.46 -3.44
CA SER A 55 -18.93 -11.15 -2.83
C SER A 55 -20.10 -11.23 -3.81
N PHE A 56 -20.49 -12.45 -4.19
CA PHE A 56 -21.68 -12.67 -5.01
C PHE A 56 -22.97 -12.31 -4.29
N GLU A 57 -23.05 -12.61 -2.99
CA GLU A 57 -24.19 -12.25 -2.16
C GLU A 57 -24.41 -10.73 -2.16
N LEU A 58 -23.35 -9.94 -2.05
CA LEU A 58 -23.44 -8.49 -2.12
C LEU A 58 -23.98 -8.02 -3.48
N VAL A 59 -23.42 -8.54 -4.59
CA VAL A 59 -23.87 -8.19 -5.95
C VAL A 59 -25.34 -8.56 -6.16
N PHE A 60 -25.74 -9.76 -5.73
CA PHE A 60 -27.12 -10.23 -5.81
C PHE A 60 -28.08 -9.37 -4.97
N ASN A 61 -27.74 -9.10 -3.72
CA ASN A 61 -28.58 -8.31 -2.83
C ASN A 61 -28.71 -6.85 -3.30
N ILE A 62 -27.61 -6.25 -3.80
CA ILE A 62 -27.67 -4.91 -4.40
C ILE A 62 -28.58 -4.92 -5.64
N SER A 63 -28.42 -5.89 -6.54
CA SER A 63 -29.30 -6.03 -7.70
C SER A 63 -30.78 -6.11 -7.30
N ASN A 64 -31.12 -6.91 -6.29
CA ASN A 64 -32.50 -7.03 -5.81
C ASN A 64 -33.01 -5.72 -5.20
N ILE A 65 -32.20 -5.04 -4.39
CA ILE A 65 -32.55 -3.73 -3.82
C ILE A 65 -32.80 -2.72 -4.95
N LEU A 66 -31.87 -2.62 -5.90
CA LEU A 66 -32.01 -1.69 -7.02
C LEU A 66 -33.25 -2.01 -7.86
N THR A 67 -33.51 -3.29 -8.14
CA THR A 67 -34.73 -3.72 -8.85
C THR A 67 -35.99 -3.29 -8.11
N ASN A 68 -36.06 -3.56 -6.80
CA ASN A 68 -37.22 -3.24 -5.97
C ASN A 68 -37.51 -1.74 -5.85
N TYR A 69 -36.47 -0.91 -5.84
CA TYR A 69 -36.61 0.54 -5.66
C TYR A 69 -36.69 1.29 -6.98
N LEU A 70 -35.86 0.96 -7.99
CA LEU A 70 -35.83 1.70 -9.25
C LEU A 70 -37.02 1.41 -10.16
N LEU A 71 -37.53 0.17 -10.17
CA LEU A 71 -38.69 -0.20 -11.01
C LEU A 71 -40.02 0.26 -10.40
N ALA A 72 -40.05 0.61 -9.11
CA ALA A 72 -41.21 1.18 -8.46
C ALA A 72 -41.12 2.71 -8.49
N SER A 73 -41.93 3.38 -9.32
CA SER A 73 -41.93 4.85 -9.45
C SER A 73 -42.17 5.60 -8.12
N THR A 74 -42.85 4.96 -7.17
CA THR A 74 -43.07 5.48 -5.82
C THR A 74 -41.89 5.34 -4.86
N LYS A 75 -40.79 4.69 -5.28
CA LYS A 75 -39.60 4.40 -4.44
C LYS A 75 -38.28 4.80 -5.09
N SER A 76 -38.25 5.06 -6.40
CA SER A 76 -37.02 5.33 -7.15
C SER A 76 -36.23 6.51 -6.60
N TYR A 77 -36.91 7.52 -6.04
CA TYR A 77 -36.28 8.67 -5.40
C TYR A 77 -35.34 8.28 -4.26
N VAL A 78 -35.58 7.18 -3.54
CA VAL A 78 -34.70 6.74 -2.43
C VAL A 78 -33.30 6.41 -2.92
N VAL A 79 -33.19 5.74 -4.08
CA VAL A 79 -31.89 5.42 -4.68
C VAL A 79 -31.21 6.69 -5.18
N ILE A 80 -31.97 7.58 -5.81
CA ILE A 80 -31.46 8.86 -6.32
C ILE A 80 -30.94 9.72 -5.16
N ASP A 81 -31.73 9.89 -4.09
CA ASP A 81 -31.38 10.64 -2.90
C ASP A 81 -30.16 10.04 -2.19
N HIS A 82 -30.08 8.71 -2.12
CA HIS A 82 -28.91 8.04 -1.54
C HIS A 82 -27.63 8.30 -2.35
N LEU A 83 -27.70 8.25 -3.69
CA LEU A 83 -26.56 8.54 -4.56
C LEU A 83 -26.15 10.02 -4.47
N LEU A 84 -27.12 10.94 -4.46
CA LEU A 84 -26.87 12.38 -4.28
C LEU A 84 -26.26 12.68 -2.92
N PHE A 85 -26.84 12.12 -1.84
CA PHE A 85 -26.30 12.24 -0.50
C PHE A 85 -24.88 11.70 -0.43
N SER A 86 -24.63 10.50 -0.96
CA SER A 86 -23.29 9.89 -0.98
C SER A 86 -22.28 10.76 -1.72
N PHE A 87 -22.67 11.32 -2.87
CA PHE A 87 -21.81 12.25 -3.62
C PHE A 87 -21.50 13.51 -2.81
N VAL A 88 -22.52 14.21 -2.29
CA VAL A 88 -22.35 15.44 -1.51
C VAL A 88 -21.53 15.18 -0.26
N PHE A 89 -21.85 14.10 0.48
CA PHE A 89 -21.18 13.70 1.71
C PHE A 89 -19.67 13.52 1.52
N ASN A 90 -19.26 12.86 0.43
CA ASN A 90 -17.85 12.68 0.07
C ASN A 90 -17.14 13.96 -0.39
N LYS A 91 -17.89 15.05 -0.64
CA LYS A 91 -17.35 16.35 -1.07
C LYS A 91 -17.47 17.44 -0.03
N ILE A 92 -18.03 17.18 1.15
CA ILE A 92 -18.32 18.21 2.17
C ILE A 92 -17.11 19.09 2.49
N LEU A 93 -15.92 18.50 2.64
CA LEU A 93 -14.71 19.27 2.99
C LEU A 93 -14.18 20.15 1.84
N HIS A 94 -14.72 20.00 0.63
CA HIS A 94 -14.39 20.80 -0.55
C HIS A 94 -15.42 21.91 -0.81
N LEU A 95 -16.47 21.99 0.02
CA LEU A 95 -17.57 22.95 -0.10
C LEU A 95 -17.44 24.08 0.92
N SER A 96 -18.46 24.95 0.99
CA SER A 96 -18.48 26.06 1.94
C SER A 96 -18.56 25.58 3.40
N SER A 97 -18.20 26.47 4.32
CA SER A 97 -18.23 26.21 5.77
C SER A 97 -19.60 25.78 6.31
N SER A 98 -20.70 26.08 5.62
CA SER A 98 -22.03 25.60 6.00
C SER A 98 -22.16 24.07 5.90
N PHE A 99 -21.56 23.45 4.89
CA PHE A 99 -21.56 21.99 4.74
C PHE A 99 -20.71 21.33 5.82
N GLU A 100 -19.55 21.91 6.12
CA GLU A 100 -18.67 21.41 7.18
C GLU A 100 -19.35 21.49 8.56
N LYS A 101 -20.00 22.62 8.87
CA LYS A 101 -20.75 22.81 10.12
C LYS A 101 -21.90 21.81 10.27
N ALA A 102 -22.59 21.52 9.16
CA ALA A 102 -23.67 20.52 9.15
C ALA A 102 -23.19 19.11 9.55
N MET A 103 -21.89 18.81 9.37
CA MET A 103 -21.30 17.51 9.73
C MET A 103 -20.83 17.40 11.18
N ILE A 104 -20.71 18.50 11.91
CA ILE A 104 -20.18 18.49 13.28
C ILE A 104 -21.02 17.57 14.21
N PRO A 105 -22.37 17.63 14.21
CA PRO A 105 -23.16 16.74 15.08
C PRO A 105 -22.90 15.25 14.80
N LEU A 106 -22.78 14.88 13.52
CA LEU A 106 -22.50 13.49 13.13
C LEU A 106 -21.06 13.09 13.51
N LYS A 107 -20.07 13.95 13.29
CA LYS A 107 -18.68 13.70 13.72
C LYS A 107 -18.56 13.55 15.24
N LYS A 108 -19.30 14.35 16.00
CA LYS A 108 -19.36 14.23 17.45
C LYS A 108 -19.97 12.91 17.88
N ALA A 109 -21.05 12.47 17.21
CA ALA A 109 -21.67 11.19 17.49
C ALA A 109 -20.79 9.98 17.12
N LEU A 110 -20.05 10.05 16.01
CA LEU A 110 -19.25 8.93 15.50
C LEU A 110 -17.84 8.85 16.11
N TYR A 111 -17.20 10.00 16.35
CA TYR A 111 -15.79 10.09 16.71
C TYR A 111 -15.54 10.88 17.99
N GLY A 112 -16.57 11.48 18.60
CA GLY A 112 -16.41 12.33 19.79
C GLY A 112 -15.78 13.69 19.50
N VAL A 113 -15.54 14.04 18.23
CA VAL A 113 -14.88 15.29 17.83
C VAL A 113 -15.90 16.41 17.64
N ASP A 114 -15.67 17.56 18.28
CA ASP A 114 -16.56 18.73 18.26
C ASP A 114 -16.07 19.87 17.34
N SER A 115 -14.90 19.72 16.72
CA SER A 115 -14.32 20.69 15.78
C SER A 115 -14.04 20.12 14.40
N SER A 116 -13.77 21.00 13.44
CA SER A 116 -13.14 20.62 12.17
C SER A 116 -11.64 20.38 12.34
N VAL A 117 -11.06 19.73 11.33
CA VAL A 117 -9.60 19.65 11.18
C VAL A 117 -9.08 21.05 10.85
N GLU A 118 -7.92 21.42 11.37
CA GLU A 118 -7.30 22.70 11.04
C GLU A 118 -7.05 22.81 9.53
N ARG A 119 -7.34 23.99 8.97
CA ARG A 119 -7.34 24.16 7.51
C ARG A 119 -5.99 23.87 6.87
N TRP A 120 -4.90 24.30 7.52
CA TRP A 120 -3.55 24.10 7.01
C TRP A 120 -3.16 22.61 6.98
N ASP A 121 -3.51 21.86 8.03
CA ASP A 121 -3.25 20.41 8.10
C ASP A 121 -4.02 19.67 7.01
N TYR A 122 -5.30 20.01 6.84
CA TYR A 122 -6.12 19.50 5.75
C TYR A 122 -5.50 19.78 4.37
N CYS A 123 -5.06 21.02 4.12
CA CYS A 123 -4.42 21.41 2.87
C CYS A 123 -3.11 20.65 2.61
N ILE A 124 -2.29 20.41 3.64
CA ILE A 124 -1.06 19.61 3.51
C ILE A 124 -1.40 18.18 3.13
N ARG A 125 -2.36 17.54 3.82
CA ARG A 125 -2.78 16.17 3.52
C ARG A 125 -3.31 16.02 2.10
N LYS A 126 -4.13 16.97 1.62
CA LYS A 126 -4.60 16.99 0.23
C LYS A 126 -3.50 17.21 -0.79
N THR A 127 -2.52 18.01 -0.44
CA THR A 127 -1.33 18.19 -1.27
C THR A 127 -0.49 16.91 -1.33
N ASP A 128 -0.35 16.17 -0.23
CA ASP A 128 0.33 14.87 -0.23
C ASP A 128 -0.44 13.80 -1.00
N ASP A 129 -1.77 13.73 -0.86
CA ASP A 129 -2.63 12.81 -1.63
C ASP A 129 -2.44 13.02 -3.16
N ALA A 130 -2.36 14.29 -3.60
CA ALA A 130 -2.25 14.66 -5.00
C ALA A 130 -0.80 14.60 -5.53
N PHE A 131 0.16 15.11 -4.75
CA PHE A 131 1.51 15.43 -5.18
C PHE A 131 2.59 14.85 -4.25
N GLY A 132 2.26 13.84 -3.46
CA GLY A 132 3.09 13.41 -2.34
C GLY A 132 4.50 12.97 -2.71
N PHE A 133 4.73 12.40 -3.89
CA PHE A 133 6.10 12.11 -4.35
C PHE A 133 6.91 13.38 -4.64
N ALA A 134 6.29 14.40 -5.22
CA ALA A 134 6.93 15.70 -5.45
C ALA A 134 7.18 16.43 -4.12
N LEU A 135 6.20 16.43 -3.22
CA LEU A 135 6.31 17.01 -1.88
C LEU A 135 7.40 16.30 -1.05
N SER A 136 7.43 14.97 -1.11
CA SER A 136 8.46 14.13 -0.46
C SER A 136 9.85 14.51 -0.94
N ALA A 137 10.03 14.75 -2.24
CA ALA A 137 11.33 15.15 -2.76
C ALA A 137 11.78 16.55 -2.31
N LEU A 138 10.86 17.43 -1.90
CA LEU A 138 11.22 18.69 -1.27
C LEU A 138 11.64 18.47 0.18
N TYR A 139 10.86 17.69 0.94
CA TYR A 139 11.13 17.41 2.36
C TYR A 139 12.43 16.63 2.56
N LEU A 140 12.62 15.53 1.82
CA LEU A 140 13.79 14.65 1.95
C LEU A 140 15.11 15.31 1.52
N ARG A 141 15.08 16.48 0.87
CA ARG A 141 16.30 17.27 0.62
C ARG A 141 16.92 17.81 1.90
N THR A 142 16.10 18.03 2.92
CA THR A 142 16.49 18.78 4.11
C THR A 142 16.52 17.94 5.38
N THR A 143 15.88 16.76 5.37
CA THR A 143 15.57 16.05 6.62
C THR A 143 16.03 14.59 6.68
N PHE A 144 16.36 13.94 5.57
CA PHE A 144 16.62 12.50 5.55
C PHE A 144 18.10 12.17 5.29
N ASP A 145 18.73 11.49 6.23
CA ASP A 145 20.13 11.07 6.16
C ASP A 145 20.27 9.71 5.44
N GLU A 146 21.27 9.57 4.58
CA GLU A 146 21.55 8.28 3.93
C GLU A 146 22.08 7.24 4.92
N ASP A 147 22.78 7.66 5.98
CA ASP A 147 23.25 6.77 7.02
C ASP A 147 22.09 6.11 7.77
N ASP A 148 21.00 6.86 7.97
CA ASP A 148 19.76 6.35 8.56
C ASP A 148 19.19 5.20 7.70
N ARG A 149 19.17 5.40 6.38
CA ARG A 149 18.72 4.37 5.43
C ARG A 149 19.60 3.13 5.44
N LEU A 150 20.91 3.28 5.53
CA LEU A 150 21.85 2.14 5.56
C LEU A 150 21.67 1.31 6.83
N LYS A 151 21.59 1.97 7.99
CA LYS A 151 21.35 1.30 9.27
C LYS A 151 19.96 0.65 9.34
N ALA A 152 18.93 1.28 8.77
CA ALA A 152 17.61 0.67 8.67
C ALA A 152 17.62 -0.60 7.78
N ASN A 153 18.35 -0.59 6.66
CA ASN A 153 18.54 -1.79 5.83
C ASN A 153 19.25 -2.91 6.57
N GLU A 154 20.27 -2.59 7.37
CA GLU A 154 20.96 -3.58 8.21
C GLU A 154 20.01 -4.22 9.24
N LEU A 155 19.17 -3.41 9.90
CA LEU A 155 18.14 -3.92 10.82
C LEU A 155 17.17 -4.87 10.13
N VAL A 156 16.70 -4.52 8.94
CA VAL A 156 15.82 -5.40 8.14
C VAL A 156 16.48 -6.74 7.86
N GLU A 157 17.73 -6.73 7.41
CA GLU A 157 18.44 -7.97 7.11
C GLU A 157 18.67 -8.82 8.36
N ASN A 158 19.06 -8.20 9.48
CA ASN A 158 19.25 -8.90 10.75
C ASN A 158 17.95 -9.57 11.25
N ILE A 159 16.80 -8.89 11.10
CA ILE A 159 15.50 -9.43 11.49
C ILE A 159 15.06 -10.54 10.53
N ARG A 160 15.30 -10.38 9.22
CA ARG A 160 15.03 -11.41 8.21
C ARG A 160 15.80 -12.70 8.50
N LEU A 161 17.10 -12.59 8.82
CA LEU A 161 17.94 -13.72 9.21
C LEU A 161 17.44 -14.37 10.51
N SER A 162 17.08 -13.56 11.52
CA SER A 162 16.51 -14.07 12.78
C SER A 162 15.19 -14.81 12.56
N PHE A 163 14.33 -14.33 11.66
CA PHE A 163 13.10 -15.00 11.26
C PHE A 163 13.41 -16.35 10.58
N GLU A 164 14.38 -16.38 9.66
CA GLU A 164 14.81 -17.61 8.97
C GLU A 164 15.30 -18.68 9.97
N GLU A 165 16.12 -18.29 10.95
CA GLU A 165 16.61 -19.18 12.00
C GLU A 165 15.49 -19.68 12.91
N ASN A 166 14.51 -18.82 13.21
CA ASN A 166 13.37 -19.20 14.05
C ASN A 166 12.43 -20.18 13.34
N LEU A 167 12.30 -20.11 12.00
CA LEU A 167 11.53 -21.10 11.23
C LEU A 167 12.05 -22.53 11.45
N ASP A 168 13.37 -22.72 11.59
CA ASP A 168 13.94 -24.06 11.84
C ASP A 168 13.52 -24.63 13.20
N LYS A 169 13.36 -23.76 14.21
CA LYS A 169 13.01 -24.14 15.58
C LYS A 169 11.54 -24.52 15.75
N LEU A 170 10.65 -24.12 14.82
CA LEU A 170 9.22 -24.39 14.91
C LEU A 170 8.92 -25.89 14.76
N GLN A 171 8.48 -26.55 15.82
CA GLN A 171 8.16 -27.99 15.80
C GLN A 171 6.81 -28.31 15.14
N TRP A 172 5.95 -27.30 14.98
CA TRP A 172 4.58 -27.47 14.50
C TRP A 172 4.44 -27.28 12.98
N ILE A 173 5.50 -26.84 12.30
CA ILE A 173 5.58 -26.74 10.84
C ILE A 173 6.44 -27.89 10.34
N ASP A 174 5.99 -28.59 9.31
CA ASP A 174 6.76 -29.67 8.69
C ASP A 174 7.89 -29.18 7.77
N GLY A 175 8.79 -30.10 7.41
CA GLY A 175 9.93 -29.80 6.55
C GLY A 175 9.56 -29.17 5.19
N PRO A 176 8.58 -29.71 4.44
CA PRO A 176 8.12 -29.12 3.18
C PRO A 176 7.62 -27.68 3.34
N THR A 177 6.78 -27.41 4.33
CA THR A 177 6.23 -26.06 4.54
C THR A 177 7.33 -25.08 5.01
N LYS A 178 8.27 -25.52 5.85
CA LYS A 178 9.45 -24.71 6.22
C LYS A 178 10.28 -24.31 4.99
N LYS A 179 10.46 -25.22 4.03
CA LYS A 179 11.21 -24.95 2.80
C LYS A 179 10.54 -23.86 1.96
N GLU A 180 9.23 -23.94 1.76
CA GLU A 180 8.50 -22.90 1.02
C GLU A 180 8.42 -21.58 1.79
N ALA A 181 8.28 -21.61 3.12
CA ALA A 181 8.33 -20.40 3.95
C ALA A 181 9.68 -19.68 3.83
N LYS A 182 10.80 -20.42 3.85
CA LYS A 182 12.14 -19.85 3.63
C LYS A 182 12.32 -19.29 2.22
N LYS A 183 11.78 -19.97 1.21
CA LYS A 183 11.79 -19.47 -0.17
C LYS A 183 11.02 -18.15 -0.28
N LYS A 184 9.86 -18.05 0.36
CA LYS A 184 9.06 -16.82 0.43
C LYS A 184 9.82 -15.69 1.12
N LEU A 185 10.36 -15.95 2.31
CA LEU A 185 11.15 -15.00 3.10
C LEU A 185 12.34 -14.44 2.31
N LYS A 186 13.06 -15.29 1.56
CA LYS A 186 14.20 -14.89 0.72
C LYS A 186 13.81 -14.07 -0.51
N LYS A 187 12.55 -14.19 -0.96
CA LYS A 187 12.01 -13.41 -2.08
C LYS A 187 11.31 -12.12 -1.64
N ILE A 188 11.22 -11.84 -0.33
CA ILE A 188 10.65 -10.58 0.14
C ILE A 188 11.47 -9.42 -0.43
N ASN A 189 10.84 -8.59 -1.24
CA ASN A 189 11.43 -7.37 -1.76
C ASN A 189 11.34 -6.28 -0.68
N GLN A 190 12.46 -5.68 -0.28
CA GLN A 190 12.46 -4.60 0.70
C GLN A 190 12.63 -3.23 0.03
N LYS A 191 11.80 -2.27 0.44
CA LYS A 191 11.82 -0.88 -0.02
C LYS A 191 11.96 0.04 1.19
N ILE A 192 13.12 0.70 1.35
CA ILE A 192 13.43 1.49 2.55
C ILE A 192 13.72 2.94 2.19
N GLY A 193 13.03 3.86 2.89
CA GLY A 193 13.07 5.30 2.69
C GLY A 193 12.29 5.71 1.44
N TYR A 194 12.88 5.44 0.28
CA TYR A 194 12.40 5.89 -1.04
C TYR A 194 12.89 4.94 -2.16
N PRO A 195 12.26 4.91 -3.35
CA PRO A 195 12.60 3.98 -4.44
C PRO A 195 14.07 3.97 -4.92
N ASP A 196 14.49 2.93 -5.63
CA ASP A 196 15.89 2.72 -6.07
C ASP A 196 16.26 3.41 -7.40
N PHE A 197 15.28 3.63 -8.29
CA PHE A 197 15.43 4.14 -9.68
C PHE A 197 15.71 5.64 -9.75
N ILE A 198 16.40 6.07 -8.74
CA ILE A 198 16.28 7.36 -8.13
C ILE A 198 17.68 8.04 -8.14
N LYS A 199 18.65 7.40 -8.75
CA LYS A 199 20.06 7.62 -8.46
C LYS A 199 20.79 7.52 -9.77
N ASN A 200 20.87 8.58 -10.54
CA ASN A 200 21.78 8.60 -11.68
C ASN A 200 22.85 9.70 -11.47
N GLN A 201 24.10 9.22 -11.46
CA GLN A 201 25.07 9.63 -10.45
C GLN A 201 26.49 9.59 -11.03
N THR A 202 26.87 10.56 -11.85
CA THR A 202 28.22 10.57 -12.43
C THR A 202 29.29 11.18 -11.50
N TYR A 203 28.93 11.76 -10.34
CA TYR A 203 29.88 12.61 -9.58
C TYR A 203 30.52 11.98 -8.32
N LEU A 204 30.01 10.87 -7.77
CA LEU A 204 30.50 10.33 -6.48
C LEU A 204 31.64 9.31 -6.63
N ASN A 205 31.67 8.57 -7.74
CA ASN A 205 32.65 7.51 -7.99
C ASN A 205 34.06 8.06 -8.20
N GLU A 206 34.18 9.23 -8.83
CA GLU A 206 35.47 9.89 -9.09
C GLU A 206 36.15 10.29 -7.77
N ARG A 207 35.38 10.76 -6.78
CA ARG A 207 35.92 11.23 -5.50
C ARG A 207 36.33 10.11 -4.53
N PHE A 208 35.66 8.95 -4.60
CA PHE A 208 36.05 7.77 -3.82
C PHE A 208 37.27 7.05 -4.42
N GLU A 209 37.40 7.02 -5.75
CA GLU A 209 38.62 6.52 -6.40
C GLU A 209 39.84 7.36 -6.03
N GLU A 210 39.71 8.69 -6.03
CA GLU A 210 40.76 9.62 -5.59
C GLU A 210 41.17 9.43 -4.12
N ASN A 211 40.24 9.08 -3.24
CA ASN A 211 40.52 8.87 -1.81
C ASN A 211 41.18 7.51 -1.54
N LEU A 212 40.82 6.47 -2.31
CA LEU A 212 41.46 5.15 -2.23
C LEU A 212 42.94 5.19 -2.62
N ASP A 213 43.31 6.03 -3.59
CA ASP A 213 44.71 6.18 -3.99
C ASP A 213 45.56 6.84 -2.90
N LYS A 214 44.96 7.71 -2.07
CA LYS A 214 45.62 8.44 -0.97
C LYS A 214 45.87 7.60 0.30
N LEU A 215 45.25 6.44 0.45
CA LEU A 215 45.42 5.59 1.65
C LEU A 215 46.76 4.84 1.60
N GLN A 216 47.68 5.11 2.53
CA GLN A 216 49.01 4.47 2.54
C GLN A 216 49.05 3.08 3.19
N TRP A 217 48.01 2.69 3.92
CA TRP A 217 47.96 1.45 4.68
C TRP A 217 47.41 0.24 3.88
N ILE A 218 46.88 0.46 2.68
CA ILE A 218 46.40 -0.60 1.78
C ILE A 218 47.40 -0.75 0.63
N ASP A 219 47.81 -2.00 0.35
CA ASP A 219 48.74 -2.29 -0.74
C ASP A 219 48.12 -2.17 -2.15
N GLY A 220 48.98 -2.03 -3.17
CA GLY A 220 48.56 -1.80 -4.56
C GLY A 220 47.64 -2.90 -5.15
N PRO A 221 47.94 -4.20 -4.97
CA PRO A 221 47.07 -5.28 -5.40
C PRO A 221 45.68 -5.24 -4.75
N THR A 222 45.62 -4.96 -3.44
CA THR A 222 44.34 -4.87 -2.71
C THR A 222 43.54 -3.64 -3.13
N LYS A 223 44.17 -2.49 -3.38
CA LYS A 223 43.50 -1.32 -3.97
C LYS A 223 42.89 -1.63 -5.34
N LYS A 224 43.58 -2.41 -6.18
CA LYS A 224 43.10 -2.80 -7.51
C LYS A 224 41.87 -3.69 -7.45
N GLU A 225 41.87 -4.68 -6.55
CA GLU A 225 40.71 -5.53 -6.32
C GLU A 225 39.58 -4.80 -5.58
N ALA A 226 39.89 -3.88 -4.67
CA ALA A 226 38.91 -2.99 -4.03
C ALA A 226 38.24 -2.08 -5.06
N LYS A 227 38.98 -1.50 -6.02
CA LYS A 227 38.43 -0.70 -7.14
C LYS A 227 37.58 -1.55 -8.10
N LYS A 228 38.00 -2.79 -8.42
CA LYS A 228 37.17 -3.73 -9.20
C LYS A 228 35.91 -4.14 -8.45
N LYS A 229 36.01 -4.35 -7.13
CA LYS A 229 34.88 -4.60 -6.25
C LYS A 229 33.98 -3.38 -6.22
N LEU A 230 34.50 -2.16 -6.09
CA LEU A 230 33.75 -0.89 -6.15
C LEU A 230 32.96 -0.75 -7.46
N LYS A 231 33.61 -1.04 -8.61
CA LYS A 231 32.98 -1.04 -9.94
C LYS A 231 31.96 -2.15 -10.17
N LYS A 232 31.97 -3.19 -9.33
CA LYS A 232 31.05 -4.36 -9.40
C LYS A 232 30.03 -4.39 -8.26
N ILE A 233 30.24 -3.60 -7.21
CA ILE A 233 29.24 -3.30 -6.22
C ILE A 233 28.24 -2.41 -6.95
N ASN A 234 27.04 -2.94 -7.18
CA ASN A 234 25.89 -2.13 -7.54
C ASN A 234 25.53 -1.27 -6.32
N GLN A 235 26.29 -0.19 -6.12
CA GLN A 235 26.08 0.80 -5.08
C GLN A 235 25.15 1.86 -5.64
N LYS A 236 23.87 1.78 -5.25
CA LYS A 236 22.84 2.75 -5.60
C LYS A 236 22.77 3.81 -4.48
N ILE A 237 23.35 5.00 -4.71
CA ILE A 237 23.41 6.13 -3.75
C ILE A 237 22.70 7.41 -4.30
N GLY A 238 22.03 8.25 -3.47
CA GLY A 238 21.42 9.54 -3.92
C GLY A 238 19.93 9.58 -4.37
N TYR A 239 19.54 10.53 -5.25
CA TYR A 239 18.21 11.19 -5.21
C TYR A 239 16.89 10.46 -5.36
N PRO A 240 15.85 10.78 -6.18
CA PRO A 240 15.62 10.55 -7.60
C PRO A 240 16.37 11.36 -8.66
N ASP A 241 16.85 10.73 -9.73
CA ASP A 241 16.98 11.41 -11.01
C ASP A 241 15.61 11.68 -11.62
N PHE A 242 14.57 10.84 -11.40
CA PHE A 242 13.27 11.04 -12.04
C PHE A 242 12.37 12.13 -11.40
N ILE A 243 12.50 12.41 -10.11
CA ILE A 243 11.87 13.57 -9.43
C ILE A 243 12.71 14.85 -9.62
N LYS A 244 13.88 14.74 -10.27
CA LYS A 244 14.56 15.86 -10.96
C LYS A 244 14.32 15.83 -12.48
N ASN A 245 13.88 14.69 -13.03
CA ASN A 245 13.53 14.51 -14.43
C ASN A 245 12.20 15.20 -14.65
N GLN A 246 12.33 16.44 -15.11
CA GLN A 246 11.20 17.25 -15.50
C GLN A 246 10.29 16.49 -16.47
N THR A 247 10.80 15.58 -17.32
CA THR A 247 9.98 14.72 -18.19
C THR A 247 9.11 13.75 -17.42
N TYR A 248 9.61 13.00 -16.43
CA TYR A 248 8.76 12.07 -15.66
C TYR A 248 7.77 12.83 -14.77
N LEU A 249 8.18 13.92 -14.12
CA LEU A 249 7.25 14.76 -13.36
C LEU A 249 6.23 15.43 -14.29
N ASN A 250 6.61 15.83 -15.49
CA ASN A 250 5.69 16.33 -16.51
C ASN A 250 4.84 15.22 -17.15
N GLU A 251 5.26 13.96 -17.14
CA GLU A 251 4.43 12.84 -17.59
C GLU A 251 3.43 12.42 -16.51
N ARG A 252 3.90 12.38 -15.25
CA ARG A 252 3.10 12.05 -14.07
C ARG A 252 2.12 13.17 -13.72
N TYR A 253 2.61 14.40 -13.63
CA TYR A 253 1.90 15.61 -13.19
C TYR A 253 1.72 16.67 -14.28
N GLY A 254 2.33 16.54 -15.46
CA GLY A 254 2.11 17.51 -16.53
C GLY A 254 0.78 17.26 -17.25
N GLY A 255 0.31 18.31 -17.92
CA GLY A 255 -1.04 18.38 -18.46
C GLY A 255 -2.11 18.84 -17.45
N TYR A 256 -1.71 19.28 -16.25
CA TYR A 256 -2.62 19.82 -15.25
C TYR A 256 -2.35 21.30 -14.99
N THR A 257 -3.42 22.08 -14.93
CA THR A 257 -3.40 23.47 -14.47
C THR A 257 -4.20 23.53 -13.18
N ILE A 258 -3.48 23.73 -12.08
CA ILE A 258 -4.08 24.07 -10.79
C ILE A 258 -4.35 25.57 -10.80
N ILE A 259 -5.61 25.94 -10.60
CA ILE A 259 -6.02 27.35 -10.55
C ILE A 259 -6.29 27.69 -9.09
N GLU A 260 -5.55 28.66 -8.55
CA GLU A 260 -5.52 28.99 -7.12
C GLU A 260 -6.92 29.18 -6.51
N ASN A 261 -7.83 29.81 -7.25
CA ASN A 261 -9.19 30.14 -6.79
C ASN A 261 -10.26 29.09 -7.17
N GLU A 262 -9.88 27.91 -7.68
CA GLU A 262 -10.81 26.86 -8.11
C GLU A 262 -10.59 25.53 -7.38
N TYR A 263 -10.52 25.55 -6.04
CA TYR A 263 -10.21 24.36 -5.23
C TYR A 263 -11.07 23.12 -5.58
N PHE A 264 -12.39 23.28 -5.66
CA PHE A 264 -13.29 22.17 -5.99
C PHE A 264 -12.98 21.55 -7.36
N ASN A 265 -12.77 22.38 -8.38
CA ASN A 265 -12.43 21.90 -9.73
C ASN A 265 -11.05 21.22 -9.75
N ASN A 266 -10.08 21.74 -8.99
CA ASN A 266 -8.76 21.14 -8.86
C ASN A 266 -8.86 19.73 -8.27
N GLU A 267 -9.62 19.55 -7.19
CA GLU A 267 -9.85 18.24 -6.55
C GLU A 267 -10.51 17.24 -7.51
N ILE A 268 -11.51 17.67 -8.28
CA ILE A 268 -12.14 16.82 -9.29
C ILE A 268 -11.13 16.41 -10.38
N LYS A 269 -10.34 17.36 -10.90
CA LYS A 269 -9.30 17.08 -11.92
C LYS A 269 -8.24 16.11 -11.42
N VAL A 270 -7.77 16.28 -10.18
CA VAL A 270 -6.79 15.38 -9.53
C VAL A 270 -7.38 13.98 -9.38
N SER A 271 -8.60 13.87 -8.86
CA SER A 271 -9.28 12.58 -8.68
C SER A 271 -9.48 11.84 -10.01
N MET A 272 -9.93 12.54 -11.06
CA MET A 272 -10.12 11.95 -12.39
C MET A 272 -8.78 11.49 -13.00
N ARG A 273 -7.69 12.20 -12.74
CA ARG A 273 -6.36 11.79 -13.20
C ARG A 273 -5.87 10.53 -12.51
N GLU A 274 -5.94 10.46 -11.18
CA GLU A 274 -5.50 9.26 -10.46
C GLU A 274 -6.33 8.03 -10.86
N GLN A 275 -7.64 8.22 -11.09
CA GLN A 275 -8.49 7.19 -11.66
C GLN A 275 -8.00 6.76 -13.06
N ARG A 276 -7.78 7.72 -13.97
CA ARG A 276 -7.27 7.45 -15.32
C ARG A 276 -5.91 6.76 -15.30
N ARG A 277 -5.00 7.16 -14.41
CA ARG A 277 -3.67 6.54 -14.25
C ARG A 277 -3.81 5.07 -13.86
N THR A 278 -4.70 4.76 -12.92
CA THR A 278 -4.99 3.40 -12.48
C THR A 278 -5.62 2.57 -13.60
N ILE A 279 -6.59 3.14 -14.32
CA ILE A 279 -7.23 2.52 -15.49
C ILE A 279 -6.21 2.17 -16.57
N LEU A 280 -5.29 3.08 -16.89
CA LEU A 280 -4.27 2.88 -17.92
C LEU A 280 -3.21 1.81 -17.57
N LYS A 281 -3.26 1.22 -16.37
CA LYS A 281 -2.49 0.03 -16.02
C LYS A 281 -3.16 -1.27 -16.47
N TYR A 282 -4.45 -1.24 -16.76
CA TYR A 282 -5.15 -2.41 -17.27
C TYR A 282 -4.49 -2.90 -18.57
N ARG A 283 -4.33 -4.23 -18.70
CA ARG A 283 -3.58 -4.92 -19.77
C ARG A 283 -2.07 -4.62 -19.84
N LYS A 284 -1.51 -3.93 -18.85
CA LYS A 284 -0.05 -3.82 -18.69
C LYS A 284 0.44 -4.81 -17.63
N LYS A 285 1.72 -5.17 -17.72
CA LYS A 285 2.38 -5.91 -16.64
C LYS A 285 2.44 -5.04 -15.39
N VAL A 286 2.35 -5.67 -14.22
CA VAL A 286 2.54 -5.01 -12.93
C VAL A 286 3.95 -4.43 -12.88
N ASP A 287 4.05 -3.16 -12.51
CA ASP A 287 5.32 -2.47 -12.30
C ASP A 287 5.80 -2.70 -10.86
N ALA A 288 6.75 -3.61 -10.67
CA ALA A 288 7.31 -3.93 -9.36
C ALA A 288 8.07 -2.75 -8.72
N SER A 289 8.42 -1.72 -9.49
CA SER A 289 9.09 -0.52 -8.96
C SER A 289 8.12 0.48 -8.31
N GLU A 290 6.81 0.33 -8.50
CA GLU A 290 5.80 1.26 -7.96
C GLU A 290 5.69 1.16 -6.42
N TRP A 291 5.43 2.30 -5.78
CA TRP A 291 5.19 2.40 -4.33
C TRP A 291 3.72 2.72 -4.08
N ARG A 292 3.15 2.12 -3.02
CA ARG A 292 1.76 2.38 -2.60
C ARG A 292 1.65 3.54 -1.61
N MET A 293 2.72 3.86 -0.89
CA MET A 293 2.80 4.97 0.05
C MET A 293 3.76 6.04 -0.46
N THR A 294 3.48 7.30 -0.12
CA THR A 294 4.42 8.39 -0.34
C THR A 294 5.56 8.28 0.68
N PRO A 295 6.79 8.71 0.35
CA PRO A 295 7.90 8.69 1.31
C PRO A 295 7.66 9.49 2.60
N LEU A 296 6.69 10.42 2.62
CA LEU A 296 6.31 11.22 3.80
C LEU A 296 5.43 10.48 4.80
N MET A 297 4.78 9.40 4.40
CA MET A 297 3.86 8.68 5.29
C MET A 297 4.60 8.09 6.50
N VAL A 298 4.08 8.38 7.70
CA VAL A 298 4.54 7.74 8.94
C VAL A 298 3.79 6.44 9.12
N ASN A 299 4.18 5.43 8.34
CA ASN A 299 3.58 4.10 8.36
C ASN A 299 4.57 3.07 7.77
N ALA A 300 4.20 1.80 7.74
CA ALA A 300 4.87 0.75 6.97
C ALA A 300 3.81 -0.16 6.34
N TYR A 301 4.20 -0.99 5.37
CA TYR A 301 3.28 -1.99 4.84
C TYR A 301 3.97 -3.22 4.26
N TYR A 302 3.25 -4.34 4.27
CA TYR A 302 3.48 -5.52 3.46
C TYR A 302 2.46 -5.62 2.32
N SER A 303 2.89 -6.01 1.12
CA SER A 303 2.01 -6.30 0.00
C SER A 303 2.12 -7.76 -0.43
N PRO A 304 1.08 -8.59 -0.19
CA PRO A 304 1.11 -10.00 -0.58
C PRO A 304 1.33 -10.24 -2.09
N PRO A 305 0.63 -9.53 -3.01
CA PRO A 305 0.80 -9.76 -4.45
C PRO A 305 2.18 -9.40 -5.01
N ALA A 306 2.94 -8.56 -4.30
CA ALA A 306 4.31 -8.18 -4.69
C ALA A 306 5.37 -8.83 -3.80
N ASN A 307 4.96 -9.58 -2.76
CA ASN A 307 5.81 -10.10 -1.70
C ASN A 307 6.83 -9.05 -1.25
N GLU A 308 6.36 -7.85 -0.89
CA GLU A 308 7.23 -6.70 -0.56
C GLU A 308 6.92 -6.10 0.81
N ILE A 309 7.96 -5.64 1.51
CA ILE A 309 7.86 -4.81 2.70
C ILE A 309 8.38 -3.40 2.38
N VAL A 310 7.69 -2.38 2.87
CA VAL A 310 8.01 -0.98 2.57
C VAL A 310 8.00 -0.13 3.84
N PHE A 311 9.10 0.60 4.04
CA PHE A 311 9.28 1.56 5.13
C PHE A 311 9.58 2.93 4.52
N PRO A 312 8.58 3.81 4.32
CA PRO A 312 8.78 5.19 3.92
C PRO A 312 9.76 5.94 4.81
N ALA A 313 10.39 6.99 4.30
CA ALA A 313 11.29 7.84 5.09
C ALA A 313 10.58 8.48 6.29
N GLY A 314 9.27 8.75 6.19
CA GLY A 314 8.45 9.30 7.26
C GLY A 314 8.40 8.45 8.54
N ILE A 315 8.55 7.13 8.48
CA ILE A 315 8.61 6.30 9.70
C ILE A 315 10.03 6.18 10.28
N LEU A 316 11.06 6.51 9.50
CA LEU A 316 12.47 6.38 9.88
C LEU A 316 12.96 7.64 10.62
N GLN A 317 12.25 7.99 11.69
CA GLN A 317 12.57 9.11 12.58
C GLN A 317 12.20 8.76 14.02
N PRO A 318 12.69 9.50 15.03
CA PRO A 318 12.26 9.29 16.42
C PRO A 318 10.73 9.42 16.55
N PRO A 319 10.09 8.59 17.41
CA PRO A 319 10.69 7.65 18.35
C PRO A 319 11.05 6.28 17.73
N PHE A 320 10.75 6.04 16.45
CA PHE A 320 10.91 4.73 15.84
C PHE A 320 12.37 4.40 15.52
N PHE A 321 13.11 5.37 14.98
CA PHE A 321 14.44 5.14 14.49
C PHE A 321 15.29 6.40 14.43
N HIS A 322 16.58 6.26 14.73
CA HIS A 322 17.62 7.21 14.34
C HIS A 322 18.98 6.50 14.43
N LYS A 323 19.91 6.86 13.54
CA LYS A 323 21.25 6.25 13.51
C LYS A 323 22.02 6.35 14.83
N ASP A 324 21.79 7.41 15.59
CA ASP A 324 22.49 7.68 16.86
C ASP A 324 21.75 7.17 18.10
N LEU A 325 20.56 6.57 17.94
CA LEU A 325 19.87 5.94 19.06
C LEU A 325 20.53 4.59 19.44
N PRO A 326 20.51 4.21 20.73
CA PRO A 326 20.90 2.87 21.16
C PRO A 326 20.19 1.78 20.35
N LEU A 327 20.93 0.73 19.96
CA LEU A 327 20.38 -0.37 19.18
C LEU A 327 19.15 -0.99 19.84
N ALA A 328 19.10 -1.10 21.17
CA ALA A 328 17.94 -1.62 21.89
C ALA A 328 16.66 -0.82 21.61
N ILE A 329 16.75 0.51 21.47
CA ILE A 329 15.62 1.37 21.11
C ILE A 329 15.22 1.13 19.66
N ASN A 330 16.19 1.12 18.73
CA ASN A 330 15.92 0.86 17.32
C ASN A 330 15.29 -0.54 17.10
N TYR A 331 15.79 -1.58 17.77
CA TYR A 331 15.21 -2.93 17.68
C TYR A 331 13.83 -3.02 18.34
N GLY A 332 13.62 -2.34 19.48
CA GLY A 332 12.32 -2.33 20.16
C GLY A 332 11.25 -1.57 19.39
N ALA A 333 11.61 -0.47 18.75
CA ALA A 333 10.70 0.37 17.98
C ALA A 333 10.67 -0.05 16.50
N ILE A 334 11.49 0.52 15.61
CA ILE A 334 11.42 0.16 14.17
C ILE A 334 11.67 -1.34 13.92
N GLY A 335 12.47 -2.02 14.74
CA GLY A 335 12.70 -3.45 14.60
C GLY A 335 11.44 -4.29 14.84
N SER A 336 10.56 -3.89 15.77
CA SER A 336 9.27 -4.59 15.95
C SER A 336 8.33 -4.33 14.78
N VAL A 337 8.33 -3.12 14.20
CA VAL A 337 7.60 -2.79 12.96
C VAL A 337 8.12 -3.64 11.79
N ILE A 338 9.43 -3.78 11.65
CA ILE A 338 10.02 -4.63 10.60
C ILE A 338 9.58 -6.10 10.76
N GLY A 339 9.65 -6.62 11.99
CA GLY A 339 9.17 -7.96 12.30
C GLY A 339 7.68 -8.13 11.99
N HIS A 340 6.87 -7.11 12.29
CA HIS A 340 5.44 -7.06 11.98
C HIS A 340 5.18 -7.17 10.46
N GLU A 341 5.82 -6.34 9.64
CA GLU A 341 5.63 -6.38 8.17
C GLU A 341 6.13 -7.70 7.55
N ILE A 342 7.21 -8.28 8.06
CA ILE A 342 7.66 -9.61 7.60
C ILE A 342 6.62 -10.68 7.99
N THR A 343 6.05 -10.58 9.20
CA THR A 343 5.04 -11.53 9.69
C THR A 343 3.74 -11.46 8.90
N HIS A 344 3.38 -10.30 8.33
CA HIS A 344 2.26 -10.18 7.38
C HIS A 344 2.42 -11.06 6.12
N GLY A 345 3.65 -11.48 5.78
CA GLY A 345 3.87 -12.51 4.76
C GLY A 345 3.38 -13.90 5.16
N PHE A 346 3.09 -14.14 6.43
CA PHE A 346 2.81 -15.46 7.00
C PHE A 346 1.58 -15.49 7.93
N ASP A 347 0.86 -14.38 8.05
CA ASP A 347 -0.41 -14.31 8.79
C ASP A 347 -1.54 -15.06 8.09
N ASN A 348 -2.76 -14.95 8.61
CA ASN A 348 -3.96 -15.60 8.08
C ASN A 348 -4.26 -15.28 6.61
N GLN A 349 -3.83 -14.12 6.10
CA GLN A 349 -4.04 -13.67 4.73
C GLN A 349 -2.80 -13.87 3.86
N GLY A 350 -1.65 -13.41 4.34
CA GLY A 350 -0.37 -13.49 3.65
C GLY A 350 0.03 -14.92 3.34
N ARG A 351 -0.32 -15.89 4.21
CA ARG A 351 -0.03 -17.31 3.98
C ARG A 351 -0.68 -17.89 2.72
N GLU A 352 -1.75 -17.28 2.21
CA GLU A 352 -2.44 -17.72 0.98
C GLU A 352 -1.65 -17.38 -0.29
N PHE A 353 -0.58 -16.59 -0.17
CA PHE A 353 0.27 -16.17 -1.29
C PHE A 353 1.63 -16.87 -1.25
N ASP A 354 2.10 -17.35 -2.39
CA ASP A 354 3.43 -17.96 -2.51
C ASP A 354 4.56 -16.90 -2.53
N ALA A 355 5.78 -17.36 -2.78
CA ALA A 355 6.97 -16.53 -2.84
C ALA A 355 6.99 -15.52 -4.01
N ASP A 356 6.15 -15.73 -5.01
CA ASP A 356 6.02 -14.91 -6.22
C ASP A 356 4.73 -14.05 -6.18
N GLY A 357 4.01 -14.06 -5.06
CA GLY A 357 2.80 -13.26 -4.85
C GLY A 357 1.54 -13.85 -5.51
N ASN A 358 1.55 -15.13 -5.90
CA ASN A 358 0.39 -15.81 -6.45
C ASN A 358 -0.45 -16.43 -5.33
N MET A 359 -1.77 -16.32 -5.40
CA MET A 359 -2.69 -16.94 -4.45
C MET A 359 -2.78 -18.46 -4.72
N ILE A 360 -1.87 -19.22 -4.10
CA ILE A 360 -1.72 -20.67 -4.29
C ILE A 360 -1.42 -21.29 -2.92
N SER A 361 -2.07 -22.41 -2.60
CA SER A 361 -1.75 -23.16 -1.38
C SER A 361 -0.37 -23.83 -1.50
N TRP A 362 0.54 -23.44 -0.61
CA TRP A 362 1.90 -24.00 -0.47
C TRP A 362 2.12 -24.67 0.90
N TRP A 363 1.08 -24.73 1.73
CA TRP A 363 1.10 -25.38 3.02
C TRP A 363 0.64 -26.83 2.89
N THR A 364 1.21 -27.74 3.68
CA THR A 364 0.60 -29.05 3.86
C THR A 364 -0.64 -28.96 4.77
N ASN A 365 -1.55 -29.92 4.65
CA ASN A 365 -2.74 -29.97 5.51
C ASN A 365 -2.37 -30.05 7.00
N SER A 366 -1.28 -30.75 7.35
CA SER A 366 -0.84 -30.84 8.74
C SER A 366 -0.33 -29.51 9.28
N ALA A 367 0.48 -28.78 8.51
CA ALA A 367 0.96 -27.46 8.91
C ALA A 367 -0.17 -26.43 9.00
N LEU A 368 -1.15 -26.50 8.08
CA LEU A 368 -2.33 -25.64 8.08
C LEU A 368 -3.19 -25.87 9.32
N ASN A 369 -3.51 -27.12 9.65
CA ASN A 369 -4.28 -27.44 10.86
C ASN A 369 -3.55 -26.92 12.12
N ASN A 370 -2.23 -27.11 12.20
CA ASN A 370 -1.44 -26.60 13.32
C ASN A 370 -1.41 -25.06 13.38
N PHE A 371 -1.38 -24.38 12.23
CA PHE A 371 -1.51 -22.93 12.15
C PHE A 371 -2.86 -22.47 12.71
N GLU A 372 -3.95 -23.07 12.24
CA GLU A 372 -5.31 -22.74 12.68
C GLU A 372 -5.47 -22.95 14.19
N GLU A 373 -5.02 -24.08 14.73
CA GLU A 373 -5.03 -24.33 16.19
C GLU A 373 -4.27 -23.27 16.98
N LYS A 374 -3.13 -22.80 16.48
CA LYS A 374 -2.37 -21.73 17.14
C LYS A 374 -3.07 -20.37 17.06
N THR A 375 -3.67 -20.04 15.92
CA THR A 375 -4.39 -18.77 15.76
C THR A 375 -5.61 -18.68 16.67
N LYS A 376 -6.28 -19.80 16.98
CA LYS A 376 -7.39 -19.84 17.96
C LYS A 376 -6.98 -19.29 19.32
N CYS A 377 -5.75 -19.53 19.77
CA CYS A 377 -5.23 -18.98 21.03
C CYS A 377 -5.22 -17.45 21.00
N PHE A 378 -4.73 -16.84 19.92
CA PHE A 378 -4.72 -15.38 19.76
C PHE A 378 -6.13 -14.81 19.65
N ILE A 379 -7.01 -15.44 18.87
CA ILE A 379 -8.42 -15.02 18.78
C ILE A 379 -9.05 -14.99 20.16
N GLN A 380 -8.88 -16.05 20.96
CA GLN A 380 -9.43 -16.13 22.31
C GLN A 380 -8.80 -15.10 23.24
N GLN A 381 -7.47 -14.94 23.21
CA GLN A 381 -6.76 -13.96 24.01
C GLN A 381 -7.29 -12.54 23.75
N TYR A 382 -7.35 -12.13 22.48
CA TYR A 382 -7.75 -10.78 22.13
C TYR A 382 -9.25 -10.55 22.32
N SER A 383 -10.09 -11.58 22.14
CA SER A 383 -11.54 -11.47 22.38
C SER A 383 -11.90 -11.26 23.86
N ASN A 384 -10.97 -11.55 24.77
CA ASN A 384 -11.14 -11.31 26.21
C ASN A 384 -10.76 -9.88 26.65
N PHE A 385 -10.18 -9.07 25.75
CA PHE A 385 -9.90 -7.67 26.07
C PHE A 385 -11.14 -6.81 25.86
N THR A 386 -11.35 -5.86 26.79
CA THR A 386 -12.42 -4.87 26.72
C THR A 386 -11.79 -3.47 26.66
N ILE A 387 -12.22 -2.66 25.69
CA ILE A 387 -11.85 -1.25 25.55
C ILE A 387 -13.15 -0.45 25.50
N ASP A 388 -13.27 0.57 26.35
CA ASP A 388 -14.46 1.43 26.44
C ASP A 388 -15.79 0.66 26.57
N GLY A 389 -15.77 -0.45 27.32
CA GLY A 389 -16.93 -1.31 27.55
C GLY A 389 -17.30 -2.22 26.38
N GLN A 390 -16.52 -2.24 25.29
CA GLN A 390 -16.70 -3.14 24.15
C GLN A 390 -15.58 -4.18 24.10
N ASN A 391 -15.95 -5.43 23.83
CA ASN A 391 -14.96 -6.49 23.63
C ASN A 391 -14.30 -6.34 22.26
N ILE A 392 -12.98 -6.51 22.23
CA ILE A 392 -12.24 -6.55 20.97
C ILE A 392 -12.70 -7.78 20.17
N ASN A 393 -12.86 -7.63 18.87
CA ASN A 393 -13.11 -8.78 18.00
C ASN A 393 -11.77 -9.43 17.63
N GLY A 394 -11.39 -10.47 18.38
CA GLY A 394 -10.10 -11.16 18.18
C GLY A 394 -9.96 -11.84 16.82
N GLN A 395 -11.05 -12.21 16.15
CA GLN A 395 -11.02 -12.73 14.78
C GLN A 395 -10.70 -11.63 13.77
N ARG A 396 -11.22 -10.42 13.99
CA ARG A 396 -11.00 -9.28 13.10
C ARG A 396 -9.59 -8.70 13.23
N THR A 397 -8.98 -8.82 14.41
CA THR A 397 -7.64 -8.28 14.72
C THR A 397 -6.52 -9.33 14.61
N LEU A 398 -6.84 -10.58 14.26
CA LEU A 398 -5.88 -11.63 13.93
C LEU A 398 -5.30 -11.40 12.53
#